data_AF-A0A2R6ES80-F1
#
_entry.id   AF-A0A2R6ES80-F1
#
_cell.length_a   1.000
_cell.length_b   1.000
_cell.length_c   1.000
_cell.angle_alpha   90.00
_cell.angle_beta   90.00
_cell.angle_gamma   90.00
#
_symmetry.space_group_name_H-M   'P 1'
#
loop_
_entity.id
_entity.type
_entity.pdbx_description
1 polymer ?
#
loop_
_entity_poly.entity_id
_entity_poly.type
_entity_poly.pdbx_seq_one_letter_code
_entity_poly.pdbx_strand_id
1 'polypeptide(L)'
;LAVTLTAALLAVATPAMSAAGADRADSTMDRQLSALADDLGTLVETNDPTVGPGARHVIELRLPGRSLTSAAVTRLRFHSREGVGLASWRVGDDATSHTRLAGVPIRAVDGGALTVREPGNHRLVFELRLRAGEPVLTVARLGGERDA
;
A
#
# COMPACT_ATOMS: atom_id res chain seq x y z
N LEU A 1 -38.15 -22.51 -19.63
CA LEU A 1 -38.43 -21.66 -18.45
C LEU A 1 -37.39 -21.77 -17.32
N ALA A 2 -36.33 -22.57 -17.45
CA ALA A 2 -35.28 -22.65 -16.42
C ALA A 2 -34.21 -21.53 -16.53
N VAL A 3 -33.87 -21.10 -17.76
CA VAL A 3 -32.78 -20.15 -18.03
C VAL A 3 -33.07 -18.73 -17.50
N THR A 4 -34.33 -18.31 -17.48
CA THR A 4 -34.75 -17.00 -16.98
C THR A 4 -34.61 -16.87 -15.46
N LEU A 5 -34.84 -17.95 -14.72
CA LEU A 5 -34.68 -17.95 -13.27
C LEU A 5 -33.20 -17.85 -12.86
N THR A 6 -32.31 -18.54 -13.59
CA THR A 6 -30.86 -18.47 -13.36
C THR A 6 -30.31 -17.07 -13.64
N ALA A 7 -30.75 -16.41 -14.72
CA ALA A 7 -30.33 -15.04 -15.03
C ALA A 7 -30.82 -14.01 -13.98
N ALA A 8 -32.05 -14.18 -13.47
CA ALA A 8 -32.60 -13.31 -12.43
C ALA A 8 -31.84 -13.45 -11.10
N LEU A 9 -31.44 -14.68 -10.72
CA LEU A 9 -30.63 -14.91 -9.52
C LEU A 9 -29.20 -14.37 -9.68
N LEU A 10 -28.61 -14.49 -10.88
CA LEU A 10 -27.27 -13.97 -11.17
C LEU A 10 -27.23 -12.43 -11.10
N ALA A 11 -28.29 -11.75 -11.55
CA ALA A 11 -28.39 -10.29 -11.51
C ALA A 11 -28.46 -9.73 -10.07
N VAL A 12 -28.98 -10.50 -9.11
CA VAL A 12 -29.07 -10.09 -7.70
C VAL A 12 -27.82 -10.50 -6.90
N ALA A 13 -27.15 -11.59 -7.28
CA ALA A 13 -25.97 -12.08 -6.55
C ALA A 13 -24.68 -11.28 -6.85
N THR A 14 -24.55 -10.71 -8.05
CA THR A 14 -23.33 -10.00 -8.48
C THR A 14 -22.96 -8.77 -7.63
N PRO A 15 -23.88 -7.88 -7.20
CA PRO A 15 -23.50 -6.70 -6.43
C PRO A 15 -23.02 -7.06 -5.01
N ALA A 16 -23.68 -8.01 -4.35
CA ALA A 16 -23.31 -8.45 -3.00
C ALA A 16 -21.95 -9.16 -2.98
N MET A 17 -21.65 -9.98 -3.99
CA MET A 17 -20.32 -10.60 -4.14
C MET A 17 -19.23 -9.57 -4.43
N SER A 18 -19.53 -8.53 -5.21
CA SER A 18 -18.60 -7.43 -5.49
C SER A 18 -18.23 -6.66 -4.22
N ALA A 19 -19.21 -6.33 -3.37
CA ALA A 19 -18.98 -5.64 -2.09
C ALA A 19 -18.12 -6.48 -1.14
N ALA A 20 -18.48 -7.76 -0.95
CA ALA A 20 -17.69 -8.66 -0.09
C ALA A 20 -16.26 -8.89 -0.63
N GLY A 21 -16.07 -8.85 -1.95
CA GLY A 21 -14.76 -8.91 -2.57
C GLY A 21 -13.92 -7.65 -2.32
N ALA A 22 -14.56 -6.48 -2.33
CA ALA A 22 -13.93 -5.21 -2.01
C ALA A 22 -13.53 -5.12 -0.54
N ASP A 23 -14.43 -5.47 0.37
CA ASP A 23 -14.17 -5.47 1.82
C ASP A 23 -12.99 -6.38 2.19
N ARG A 24 -12.87 -7.54 1.54
CA ARG A 24 -11.73 -8.45 1.75
C ARG A 24 -10.42 -7.85 1.27
N ALA A 25 -10.42 -7.19 0.10
CA ALA A 25 -9.22 -6.54 -0.43
C ALA A 25 -8.80 -5.37 0.47
N ASP A 26 -9.76 -4.55 0.90
CA ASP A 26 -9.54 -3.43 1.80
C ASP A 26 -9.00 -3.90 3.16
N SER A 27 -9.65 -4.88 3.81
CA SER A 27 -9.20 -5.49 5.06
C SER A 27 -7.81 -6.14 4.96
N THR A 28 -7.44 -6.63 3.77
CA THR A 28 -6.11 -7.21 3.52
C THR A 28 -5.04 -6.12 3.41
N MET A 29 -5.36 -5.00 2.77
CA MET A 29 -4.47 -3.84 2.72
C MET A 29 -4.32 -3.19 4.09
N ASP A 30 -5.43 -2.99 4.80
CA ASP A 30 -5.46 -2.36 6.12
C ASP A 30 -4.56 -3.08 7.12
N ARG A 31 -4.67 -4.42 7.21
CA ARG A 31 -3.81 -5.23 8.09
C ARG A 31 -2.33 -5.15 7.73
N GLN A 32 -2.01 -5.22 6.43
CA GLN A 32 -0.61 -5.14 5.98
C GLN A 32 -0.02 -3.75 6.26
N LEU A 33 -0.78 -2.69 6.02
CA LEU A 33 -0.30 -1.31 6.20
C LEU A 33 -0.26 -0.91 7.68
N SER A 34 -1.11 -1.48 8.52
CA SER A 34 -1.05 -1.31 9.98
C SER A 34 0.21 -1.96 10.56
N ALA A 35 0.52 -3.21 10.15
CA ALA A 35 1.77 -3.86 10.54
C ALA A 35 3.01 -3.07 10.07
N LEU A 36 2.95 -2.53 8.83
CA LEU A 36 4.00 -1.65 8.34
C LEU A 36 4.10 -0.35 9.15
N ALA A 37 2.99 0.23 9.59
CA ALA A 37 2.99 1.44 10.41
C ALA A 37 3.68 1.21 11.76
N ASP A 38 3.42 0.08 12.41
CA ASP A 38 4.06 -0.30 13.66
C ASP A 38 5.59 -0.50 13.48
N ASP A 39 5.99 -1.20 12.41
CA ASP A 39 7.39 -1.41 12.07
C ASP A 39 8.13 -0.08 11.78
N LEU A 40 7.51 0.80 10.97
CA LEU A 40 8.11 2.09 10.63
C LEU A 40 8.10 3.07 11.80
N GLY A 41 7.08 3.01 12.66
CA GLY A 41 7.05 3.74 13.94
C GLY A 41 8.24 3.34 14.80
N THR A 42 8.45 2.02 14.98
CA THR A 42 9.59 1.48 15.72
C THR A 42 10.92 1.91 15.10
N LEU A 43 11.04 1.84 13.77
CA LEU A 43 12.24 2.28 13.05
C LEU A 43 12.57 3.76 13.35
N VAL A 44 11.56 4.63 13.33
CA VAL A 44 11.70 6.07 13.61
C VAL A 44 12.03 6.35 15.07
N GLU A 45 11.45 5.60 16.00
CA GLU A 45 11.66 5.80 17.44
C GLU A 45 13.02 5.30 17.92
N THR A 46 13.54 4.24 17.31
CA THR A 46 14.72 3.52 17.83
C THR A 46 16.01 3.76 17.05
N ASN A 47 15.93 4.37 15.86
CA ASN A 47 17.11 4.57 15.01
C ASN A 47 17.33 6.05 14.71
N ASP A 48 18.60 6.46 14.72
CA ASP A 48 18.98 7.80 14.32
C ASP A 48 18.94 7.96 12.79
N PRO A 49 18.36 9.06 12.26
CA PRO A 49 18.41 9.37 10.84
C PRO A 49 19.85 9.64 10.41
N THR A 50 20.29 9.01 9.33
CA THR A 50 21.67 9.17 8.83
C THR A 50 21.73 9.86 7.47
N VAL A 51 22.85 10.50 7.16
CA VAL A 51 23.12 11.10 5.83
C VAL A 51 23.47 10.02 4.79
N GLY A 52 23.97 8.86 5.25
CA GLY A 52 24.43 7.72 4.44
C GLY A 52 23.48 6.51 4.51
N PRO A 53 23.98 5.28 4.32
CA PRO A 53 23.19 4.07 4.54
C PRO A 53 22.84 3.95 6.03
N GLY A 54 21.58 4.27 6.36
CA GLY A 54 21.03 4.16 7.71
C GLY A 54 20.29 2.85 7.94
N ALA A 55 19.49 2.81 9.01
CA ALA A 55 18.60 1.69 9.28
C ALA A 55 17.63 1.47 8.10
N ARG A 56 17.59 0.23 7.62
CA ARG A 56 16.76 -0.20 6.48
C ARG A 56 15.75 -1.23 6.96
N HIS A 57 14.52 -1.07 6.51
CA HIS A 57 13.48 -2.08 6.68
C HIS A 57 13.02 -2.56 5.31
N VAL A 58 13.11 -3.86 5.07
CA VAL A 58 12.65 -4.47 3.82
C VAL A 58 11.38 -5.23 4.11
N ILE A 59 10.30 -4.87 3.44
CA ILE A 59 9.00 -5.52 3.57
C ILE A 59 8.51 -6.03 2.22
N GLU A 60 7.81 -7.16 2.24
CA GLU A 60 7.04 -7.61 1.10
C GLU A 60 5.57 -7.27 1.32
N LEU A 61 5.00 -6.53 0.38
CA LEU A 61 3.60 -6.15 0.40
C LEU A 61 2.87 -6.81 -0.76
N ARG A 62 1.75 -7.46 -0.49
CA ARG A 62 0.91 -8.05 -1.51
C ARG A 62 -0.25 -7.13 -1.86
N LEU A 63 -0.30 -6.68 -3.11
CA LEU A 63 -1.48 -6.01 -3.69
C LEU A 63 -2.46 -7.07 -4.21
N PRO A 64 -3.68 -7.16 -3.65
CA PRO A 64 -4.72 -8.04 -4.16
C PRO A 64 -5.03 -7.80 -5.64
N GLY A 65 -4.94 -8.85 -6.46
CA GLY A 65 -5.46 -8.86 -7.81
C GLY A 65 -6.93 -9.27 -7.86
N ARG A 66 -7.59 -9.03 -8.99
CA ARG A 66 -8.98 -9.48 -9.19
C ARG A 66 -9.04 -11.00 -9.16
N SER A 67 -9.94 -11.54 -8.34
CA SER A 67 -10.23 -12.98 -8.26
C SER A 67 -11.73 -13.22 -8.12
N LEU A 68 -12.15 -14.49 -8.06
CA LEU A 68 -13.55 -14.87 -7.84
C LEU A 68 -14.12 -14.33 -6.51
N THR A 69 -13.26 -14.08 -5.52
CA THR A 69 -13.67 -13.74 -4.15
C THR A 69 -13.10 -12.41 -3.65
N SER A 70 -12.32 -11.70 -4.46
CA SER A 70 -11.65 -10.46 -4.08
C SER A 70 -11.58 -9.48 -5.25
N ALA A 71 -11.91 -8.21 -4.95
CA ALA A 71 -11.69 -7.12 -5.90
C ALA A 71 -10.20 -6.78 -5.98
N ALA A 72 -9.78 -6.19 -7.09
CA ALA A 72 -8.39 -5.76 -7.25
C ALA A 72 -8.13 -4.45 -6.49
N VAL A 73 -6.96 -4.34 -5.87
CA VAL A 73 -6.39 -3.04 -5.52
C VAL A 73 -5.77 -2.44 -6.77
N THR A 74 -6.29 -1.30 -7.21
CA THR A 74 -5.90 -0.65 -8.47
C THR A 74 -4.79 0.37 -8.28
N ARG A 75 -4.56 0.79 -7.03
CA ARG A 75 -3.52 1.74 -6.67
C ARG A 75 -3.16 1.63 -5.20
N LEU A 76 -1.87 1.66 -4.90
CA LEU A 76 -1.30 1.96 -3.59
C LEU A 76 -0.31 3.12 -3.76
N ARG A 77 -0.33 4.08 -2.84
CA ARG A 77 0.53 5.27 -2.86
C ARG A 77 1.11 5.57 -1.49
N PHE A 78 2.43 5.68 -1.43
CA PHE A 78 3.18 6.19 -0.28
C PHE A 78 3.54 7.64 -0.52
N HIS A 79 3.13 8.52 0.40
CA HIS A 79 3.28 9.96 0.22
C HIS A 79 3.31 10.67 1.57
N SER A 80 3.55 11.98 1.53
CA SER A 80 3.43 12.84 2.67
C SER A 80 2.33 13.87 2.54
N ARG A 81 1.76 14.21 3.69
CA ARG A 81 0.85 15.33 3.88
C ARG A 81 1.14 15.90 5.26
N GLU A 82 1.26 17.22 5.38
CA GLU A 82 1.40 17.90 6.69
C GLU A 82 2.55 17.32 7.55
N GLY A 83 3.68 16.97 6.91
CA GLY A 83 4.86 16.43 7.60
C GLY A 83 4.76 14.95 8.01
N VAL A 84 3.62 14.29 7.82
CA VAL A 84 3.46 12.87 8.18
C VAL A 84 3.56 11.95 6.96
N GLY A 85 3.95 10.71 7.21
CA GLY A 85 4.02 9.64 6.22
C GLY A 85 2.70 8.89 6.14
N LEU A 86 2.13 8.79 4.94
CA LEU A 86 0.84 8.15 4.69
C LEU A 86 0.95 7.08 3.60
N ALA A 87 0.13 6.05 3.73
CA ALA A 87 -0.25 5.16 2.64
C ALA A 87 -1.72 5.40 2.27
N SER A 88 -2.03 5.44 0.97
CA SER A 88 -3.40 5.40 0.48
C SER A 88 -3.57 4.33 -0.58
N TRP A 89 -4.70 3.63 -0.55
CA TRP A 89 -5.00 2.57 -1.51
C TRP A 89 -6.42 2.69 -2.04
N ARG A 90 -6.64 2.11 -3.22
CA ARG A 90 -7.95 2.07 -3.89
C ARG A 90 -8.26 0.66 -4.30
N VAL A 91 -9.46 0.21 -3.96
CA VAL A 91 -10.03 -1.06 -4.40
C VAL A 91 -10.98 -0.78 -5.56
N GLY A 92 -10.81 -1.43 -6.71
CA GLY A 92 -11.63 -1.19 -7.89
C GLY A 92 -11.71 0.29 -8.28
N ASP A 93 -12.93 0.76 -8.52
CA ASP A 93 -13.31 2.16 -8.76
C ASP A 93 -13.89 2.84 -7.51
N ASP A 94 -13.78 2.18 -6.35
CA ASP A 94 -14.36 2.63 -5.09
C ASP A 94 -13.53 3.74 -4.40
N ALA A 95 -13.98 4.10 -3.19
CA ALA A 95 -13.35 5.11 -2.35
C ALA A 95 -11.87 4.79 -2.08
N THR A 96 -11.10 5.86 -1.83
CA THR A 96 -9.68 5.75 -1.48
C THR A 96 -9.53 5.72 0.03
N SER A 97 -9.06 4.60 0.55
CA SER A 97 -8.71 4.42 1.95
C SER A 97 -7.30 4.96 2.21
N HIS A 98 -7.01 5.33 3.44
CA HIS A 98 -5.70 5.82 3.85
C HIS A 98 -5.37 5.42 5.27
N THR A 99 -4.07 5.29 5.56
CA THR A 99 -3.56 5.08 6.91
C THR A 99 -2.28 5.87 7.12
N ARG A 100 -2.01 6.21 8.37
CA ARG A 100 -0.77 6.85 8.80
C ARG A 100 0.29 5.78 9.02
N LEU A 101 1.45 5.97 8.39
CA LEU A 101 2.57 5.05 8.52
C LEU A 101 3.62 5.54 9.52
N ALA A 102 3.88 6.84 9.57
CA ALA A 102 4.94 7.39 10.41
C ALA A 102 4.68 8.84 10.78
N GLY A 103 5.30 9.29 11.89
CA GLY A 103 5.33 10.69 12.29
C GLY A 103 6.29 11.58 11.51
N VAL A 104 7.02 11.02 10.55
CA VAL A 104 7.98 11.73 9.68
C VAL A 104 7.54 11.60 8.22
N PRO A 105 7.95 12.52 7.33
CA PRO A 105 7.54 12.47 5.95
C PRO A 105 8.11 11.24 5.22
N ILE A 106 7.33 10.68 4.29
CA ILE A 106 7.71 9.58 3.39
C ILE A 106 7.86 10.12 1.97
N ARG A 107 8.98 9.79 1.32
CA ARG A 107 9.25 10.15 -0.08
C ARG A 107 9.83 8.97 -0.85
N ALA A 108 9.52 8.88 -2.14
CA ALA A 108 10.24 7.94 -3.01
C ALA A 108 11.73 8.34 -3.10
N VAL A 109 12.62 7.37 -3.30
CA VAL A 109 14.06 7.64 -3.49
C VAL A 109 14.32 8.58 -4.66
N ASP A 110 13.57 8.43 -5.76
CA ASP A 110 13.65 9.30 -6.95
C ASP A 110 12.87 10.63 -6.80
N GLY A 111 12.29 10.87 -5.63
CA GLY A 111 11.51 12.07 -5.30
C GLY A 111 10.01 11.88 -5.40
N GLY A 112 9.27 12.71 -4.65
CA GLY A 112 7.80 12.69 -4.64
C GLY A 112 7.22 11.47 -3.93
N ALA A 113 6.12 10.95 -4.48
CA ALA A 113 5.35 9.83 -3.93
C ALA A 113 5.62 8.55 -4.71
N LEU A 114 5.74 7.42 -4.02
CA LEU A 114 5.82 6.11 -4.67
C LEU A 114 4.41 5.59 -4.93
N THR A 115 4.13 5.16 -6.16
CA THR A 115 2.84 4.56 -6.54
C THR A 115 3.05 3.17 -7.12
N VAL A 116 2.28 2.21 -6.64
CA VAL A 116 2.26 0.80 -7.06
C VAL A 116 0.86 0.52 -7.62
N ARG A 117 0.77 0.00 -8.85
CA ARG A 117 -0.51 -0.27 -9.52
C ARG A 117 -0.67 -1.73 -9.94
N GLU A 118 0.45 -2.41 -10.13
CA GLU A 118 0.46 -3.80 -10.52
C GLU A 118 0.00 -4.66 -9.32
N PRO A 119 -0.88 -5.64 -9.51
CA PRO A 119 -1.18 -6.61 -8.46
C PRO A 119 -0.01 -7.59 -8.27
N GLY A 120 0.05 -8.21 -7.09
CA GLY A 120 1.08 -9.19 -6.76
C GLY A 120 1.95 -8.76 -5.59
N ASN A 121 3.11 -9.41 -5.45
CA ASN A 121 4.04 -9.14 -4.36
C ASN A 121 5.02 -8.04 -4.76
N HIS A 122 5.20 -7.06 -3.89
CA HIS A 122 6.12 -5.95 -4.07
C HIS A 122 7.04 -5.86 -2.88
N ARG A 123 8.33 -6.04 -3.14
CA ARG A 123 9.36 -5.81 -2.14
C ARG A 123 9.67 -4.33 -2.09
N LEU A 124 9.49 -3.72 -0.93
CA LEU A 124 9.72 -2.32 -0.68
C LEU A 124 10.83 -2.17 0.36
N VAL A 125 11.72 -1.22 0.14
CA VAL A 125 12.77 -0.84 1.09
C VAL A 125 12.41 0.52 1.64
N PHE A 126 12.32 0.60 2.97
CA PHE A 126 12.19 1.84 3.71
C PHE A 126 13.51 2.15 4.40
N GLU A 127 13.98 3.38 4.29
CA GLU A 127 15.20 3.84 4.97
C GLU A 127 14.95 5.18 5.65
N LEU A 128 15.37 5.30 6.91
CA LEU A 128 15.34 6.57 7.62
C LEU A 128 16.60 7.39 7.29
N ARG A 129 16.40 8.55 6.66
CA ARG A 129 17.48 9.44 6.24
C ARG A 129 17.34 10.83 6.82
N LEU A 130 18.47 11.50 7.00
CA LEU A 130 18.51 12.93 7.31
C LEU A 130 18.58 13.72 6.00
N ARG A 131 17.60 14.61 5.78
CA ARG A 131 17.52 15.48 4.60
C ARG A 131 17.29 16.91 5.06
N ALA A 132 18.19 17.81 4.69
CA ALA A 132 18.13 19.22 5.11
C ALA A 132 17.99 19.39 6.65
N GLY A 133 18.56 18.48 7.44
CA GLY A 133 18.48 18.49 8.90
C GLY A 133 17.22 17.85 9.48
N GLU A 134 16.31 17.35 8.66
CA GLU A 134 15.05 16.72 9.09
C GLU A 134 15.03 15.22 8.78
N PRO A 135 14.43 14.37 9.64
CA PRO A 135 14.23 12.96 9.36
C PRO A 135 13.19 12.77 8.26
N VAL A 136 13.53 11.97 7.25
CA VAL A 136 12.64 11.60 6.14
C VAL A 136 12.76 10.10 5.90
N LEU A 137 11.63 9.41 5.89
CA LEU A 137 11.55 8.03 5.43
C LEU A 137 11.59 8.00 3.90
N THR A 138 12.57 7.32 3.34
CA THR A 138 12.64 7.08 1.89
C THR A 138 12.11 5.69 1.56
N VAL A 139 11.40 5.57 0.45
CA VAL A 139 10.84 4.29 -0.02
C VAL A 139 11.25 4.01 -1.47
N ALA A 140 11.60 2.76 -1.75
CA ALA A 140 11.87 2.28 -3.11
C ALA A 140 11.35 0.85 -3.31
N ARG A 141 11.04 0.49 -4.57
CA ARG A 141 10.75 -0.90 -4.94
C ARG A 141 12.07 -1.63 -5.19
N LEU A 142 12.24 -2.80 -4.57
CA LEU A 142 13.37 -3.70 -4.81
C LEU A 142 13.08 -4.53 -6.08
N GLY A 143 13.98 -4.50 -7.06
CA GLY A 143 13.87 -5.32 -8.28
C GLY A 143 13.00 -4.75 -9.41
N GLY A 144 12.70 -3.45 -9.40
CA GLY A 144 12.16 -2.73 -10.57
C GLY A 144 13.26 -1.93 -11.27
N GLU A 145 13.66 -2.34 -12.47
CA GLU A 145 14.52 -1.60 -13.43
C GLU A 145 15.71 -0.80 -12.86
N ARG A 146 16.45 -1.38 -11.90
CA ARG A 146 17.79 -0.89 -11.52
C ARG A 146 18.87 -1.97 -11.52
N ASP A 147 18.68 -3.01 -12.33
CA ASP A 147 19.67 -4.03 -12.64
C ASP A 147 19.62 -4.37 -14.15
N ALA A 148 19.77 -3.35 -15.00
CA ALA A 148 20.06 -3.49 -16.43
C ALA A 148 21.10 -2.45 -16.86
#